data_AF-A0A2D4SJQ9-F1
#
_entry.id   AF-A0A2D4SJQ9-F1
#
_cell.length_a   1.000
_cell.length_b   1.000
_cell.length_c   1.000
_cell.angle_alpha   90.00
_cell.angle_beta   90.00
_cell.angle_gamma   90.00
#
_symmetry.space_group_name_H-M   'P 1'
#
loop_
_entity.id
_entity.type
_entity.pdbx_description
1 polymer ?
#
loop_
_entity_poly.entity_id
_entity_poly.type
_entity_poly.pdbx_seq_one_letter_code
_entity_poly.pdbx_strand_id
1 'polypeptide(L)'
;EELVKTKTTFDVVLNMEVVEHVGDVELFMKSCGQLVKPGGLMFYATLNRSAKSYLLAILGAEYILRWLPKGTHDWHKFITPHELTDYLTLNGMHNIDTAGMSYMPLTGKWNLSKDLGVNYIGLAQKQYD
;
A
#
# COMPACT_ATOMS: atom_id res chain seq x y z
N GLU A 1 -16.96 -2.65 1.84
CA GLU A 1 -18.04 -2.07 2.67
C GLU A 1 -19.02 -3.12 3.20
N GLU A 2 -19.54 -4.06 2.41
CA GLU A 2 -20.54 -5.04 2.90
C GLU A 2 -20.04 -5.91 4.07
N LEU A 3 -18.76 -6.30 4.06
CA LEU A 3 -18.17 -7.08 5.16
C LEU A 3 -18.15 -6.33 6.49
N VAL A 4 -18.06 -5.00 6.48
CA VAL A 4 -18.16 -4.19 7.71
C VAL A 4 -19.55 -4.33 8.32
N LYS A 5 -20.60 -4.46 7.50
CA LYS A 5 -21.98 -4.59 7.98
C LYS A 5 -22.23 -5.92 8.70
N THR A 6 -21.43 -6.95 8.42
CA THR A 6 -21.53 -8.24 9.14
C THR A 6 -20.98 -8.18 10.57
N LYS A 7 -20.32 -7.07 10.94
CA LYS A 7 -19.61 -6.88 12.22
C LYS A 7 -18.52 -7.93 12.47
N THR A 8 -18.08 -8.63 11.43
CA THR A 8 -16.98 -9.58 11.51
C THR A 8 -15.66 -8.81 11.48
N THR A 9 -14.76 -9.15 12.40
CA THR A 9 -13.42 -8.56 12.48
C THR A 9 -12.36 -9.66 12.48
N PHE A 10 -11.16 -9.30 12.04
CA PHE A 10 -10.06 -10.21 11.80
C PHE A 10 -8.85 -9.81 12.63
N ASP A 11 -8.07 -10.80 13.05
CA ASP A 11 -6.81 -10.58 13.75
C ASP A 11 -5.76 -9.99 12.80
N VAL A 12 -5.85 -10.31 11.50
CA VAL A 12 -4.96 -9.80 10.45
C VAL A 12 -5.77 -9.46 9.19
N VAL A 13 -5.51 -8.27 8.61
CA VAL A 13 -6.00 -7.85 7.28
C VAL A 13 -4.79 -7.62 6.36
N LEU A 14 -4.88 -8.09 5.11
CA LEU A 14 -3.84 -7.89 4.09
C LEU A 14 -4.38 -6.98 2.98
N ASN A 15 -3.81 -5.79 2.87
CA ASN A 15 -4.18 -4.75 1.91
C ASN A 15 -3.06 -4.58 0.86
N MET A 16 -2.96 -5.52 -0.08
CA MET A 16 -1.80 -5.65 -0.96
C MET A 16 -2.11 -5.19 -2.38
N GLU A 17 -1.44 -4.13 -2.84
CA GLU A 17 -1.46 -3.62 -4.22
C GLU A 17 -2.88 -3.31 -4.74
N VAL A 18 -3.72 -2.72 -3.89
CA VAL A 18 -5.12 -2.43 -4.22
C VAL A 18 -5.50 -0.97 -3.99
N VAL A 19 -4.82 -0.24 -3.08
CA VAL A 19 -5.25 1.10 -2.66
C VAL A 19 -5.17 2.12 -3.80
N GLU A 20 -4.22 1.97 -4.73
CA GLU A 20 -4.10 2.79 -5.94
C GLU A 20 -5.19 2.50 -7.01
N HIS A 21 -5.97 1.44 -6.83
CA HIS A 21 -6.98 1.01 -7.79
C HIS A 21 -8.43 1.28 -7.33
N VAL A 22 -8.63 1.71 -6.08
CA VAL A 22 -9.97 2.00 -5.56
C VAL A 22 -10.45 3.40 -5.98
N GLY A 23 -11.77 3.57 -6.04
CA GLY A 23 -12.38 4.86 -6.39
C GLY A 23 -12.36 5.88 -5.25
N ASP A 24 -12.51 5.42 -4.01
CA ASP A 24 -12.49 6.24 -2.80
C ASP A 24 -11.55 5.61 -1.78
N VAL A 25 -10.33 6.16 -1.70
CA VAL A 25 -9.27 5.68 -0.82
C VAL A 25 -9.64 5.84 0.64
N GLU A 26 -10.28 6.94 1.01
CA GLU A 26 -10.63 7.24 2.40
C GLU A 26 -11.67 6.23 2.90
N LEU A 27 -12.75 6.03 2.14
CA LEU A 27 -13.78 5.04 2.46
C LEU A 27 -13.22 3.62 2.53
N PHE A 28 -12.33 3.29 1.61
CA PHE A 28 -11.69 1.97 1.57
C PHE A 28 -10.81 1.73 2.80
N MET A 29 -9.90 2.67 3.11
CA MET A 29 -9.01 2.57 4.27
C MET A 29 -9.79 2.55 5.59
N LYS A 30 -10.89 3.31 5.67
CA LYS A 30 -11.83 3.24 6.79
C LYS A 30 -12.46 1.86 6.93
N SER A 31 -12.96 1.30 5.84
CA SER A 31 -13.53 -0.05 5.85
C SER A 31 -12.50 -1.09 6.29
N CYS A 32 -11.28 -1.03 5.76
CA CYS A 32 -10.18 -1.92 6.17
C CYS A 32 -9.87 -1.77 7.67
N GLY A 33 -9.75 -0.55 8.18
CA GLY A 33 -9.49 -0.30 9.60
C GLY A 33 -10.62 -0.72 10.56
N GLN A 34 -11.86 -0.80 10.07
CA GLN A 34 -13.01 -1.35 10.82
C GLN A 34 -13.03 -2.87 10.86
N LEU A 35 -12.39 -3.54 9.89
CA LEU A 35 -12.29 -4.99 9.82
C LEU A 35 -11.16 -5.55 10.70
N VAL A 36 -10.25 -4.72 11.20
CA VAL A 36 -9.18 -5.14 12.11
C VAL A 36 -9.70 -5.08 13.55
N LYS A 37 -9.54 -6.19 14.30
CA LYS A 37 -9.81 -6.21 15.74
C LYS A 37 -8.92 -5.22 16.49
N PRO A 38 -9.35 -4.65 17.64
CA PRO A 38 -8.43 -3.98 18.56
C PRO A 38 -7.20 -4.84 18.88
N GLY A 39 -5.99 -4.29 18.73
CA GLY A 39 -4.73 -5.02 18.85
C GLY A 39 -4.31 -5.84 17.63
N GLY A 40 -5.20 -6.03 16.65
CA GLY A 40 -4.95 -6.75 15.41
C GLY A 40 -4.07 -5.97 14.42
N LEU A 41 -3.66 -6.63 13.35
CA LEU A 41 -2.66 -6.14 12.40
C LEU A 41 -3.25 -5.90 11.01
N MET A 42 -2.70 -4.90 10.32
CA MET A 42 -2.89 -4.71 8.89
C MET A 42 -1.53 -4.65 8.21
N PHE A 43 -1.31 -5.54 7.25
CA PHE A 43 -0.23 -5.37 6.29
C PHE A 43 -0.76 -4.61 5.09
N TYR A 44 0.07 -3.73 4.54
CA TYR A 44 -0.26 -2.99 3.33
C TYR A 44 0.92 -2.95 2.37
N ALA A 45 0.66 -2.91 1.07
CA ALA A 45 1.66 -2.66 0.04
C ALA A 45 1.06 -1.89 -1.14
N THR A 46 1.81 -0.94 -1.72
CA THR A 46 1.35 -0.11 -2.84
C THR A 46 2.53 0.64 -3.48
N LEU A 47 2.27 1.25 -4.65
CA LEU A 47 3.21 2.14 -5.32
C LEU A 47 3.22 3.55 -4.70
N ASN A 48 4.43 4.09 -4.49
CA ASN A 48 4.62 5.44 -3.98
C ASN A 48 4.42 6.46 -5.10
N ARG A 49 3.71 7.56 -4.84
CA ARG A 49 3.66 8.70 -5.77
C ARG A 49 4.94 9.54 -5.67
N SER A 50 5.91 9.22 -6.52
CA SER A 50 7.19 9.94 -6.60
C SER A 50 7.65 10.07 -8.06
N ALA A 51 8.59 10.98 -8.32
CA ALA A 51 9.21 11.06 -9.66
C ALA A 51 9.94 9.76 -10.05
N LYS A 52 10.49 9.05 -9.06
CA LYS A 52 11.20 7.78 -9.27
C LYS A 52 10.26 6.65 -9.65
N SER A 53 9.07 6.57 -9.03
CA SER A 53 8.07 5.57 -9.39
C SER A 53 7.48 5.83 -10.77
N TYR A 54 7.26 7.10 -11.16
CA TYR A 54 6.85 7.43 -12.52
C TYR A 54 7.86 6.93 -13.55
N LEU A 55 9.15 7.21 -13.31
CA LEU A 55 10.21 6.80 -14.23
C LEU A 55 10.35 5.27 -14.32
N LEU A 56 10.31 4.56 -13.18
CA LEU A 56 10.59 3.13 -13.16
C LEU A 56 9.35 2.27 -13.41
N ALA A 57 8.23 2.54 -12.73
CA ALA A 57 7.02 1.75 -12.81
C ALA A 57 6.21 2.04 -14.09
N ILE A 58 6.19 3.28 -14.55
CA ILE A 58 5.45 3.64 -15.77
C ILE A 58 6.38 3.61 -16.98
N LEU A 59 7.33 4.55 -17.07
CA LEU A 59 8.18 4.63 -18.26
C LEU A 59 9.05 3.38 -18.44
N GLY A 60 9.66 2.89 -17.36
CA GLY A 60 10.47 1.68 -17.37
C GLY A 60 9.66 0.43 -17.71
N ALA A 61 8.72 0.05 -16.84
CA ALA A 61 8.03 -1.22 -16.98
C ALA A 61 6.99 -1.27 -18.11
N GLU A 62 6.24 -0.18 -18.38
CA GLU A 62 5.18 -0.20 -19.40
C GLU A 62 5.69 0.21 -20.80
N TYR A 63 6.55 1.23 -20.88
CA TYR A 63 6.93 1.81 -22.18
C TYR A 63 8.22 1.24 -22.75
N ILE A 64 9.25 1.02 -21.91
CA ILE A 64 10.57 0.55 -22.34
C ILE A 64 10.64 -0.98 -22.34
N LEU A 65 10.47 -1.59 -21.16
CA LEU A 65 10.63 -3.03 -20.95
C LEU A 65 9.40 -3.82 -21.42
N ARG A 66 8.24 -3.16 -21.48
CA ARG A 66 6.94 -3.75 -21.85
C ARG A 66 6.59 -5.00 -21.03
N TRP A 67 6.94 -4.97 -19.75
CA TRP A 67 6.53 -5.99 -18.78
C TRP A 67 5.04 -5.91 -18.47
N LEU A 68 4.45 -4.72 -18.63
CA LEU A 68 3.02 -4.47 -18.43
C LEU A 68 2.43 -3.72 -19.64
N PRO A 69 1.12 -3.87 -19.90
CA PRO A 69 0.42 -3.06 -20.89
C PRO A 69 0.55 -1.56 -20.60
N LYS A 70 0.54 -0.73 -21.64
CA LYS A 70 0.54 0.73 -21.48
C LYS A 70 -0.76 1.20 -20.84
N GLY A 71 -0.64 2.11 -19.87
CA GLY A 71 -1.77 2.63 -19.11
C GLY A 71 -2.21 1.70 -17.98
N THR A 72 -1.35 0.76 -17.57
CA THR A 72 -1.64 -0.10 -16.41
C THR A 72 -1.70 0.74 -15.14
N HIS A 73 -0.80 1.71 -15.01
CA HIS A 73 -0.77 2.60 -13.86
C HIS A 73 -1.16 4.03 -14.21
N ASP A 74 -1.93 4.63 -13.30
CA ASP A 74 -2.16 6.07 -13.24
C ASP A 74 -1.39 6.64 -12.06
N TRP A 75 -0.32 7.39 -12.34
CA TRP A 75 0.56 7.94 -11.31
C TRP A 75 -0.17 8.83 -10.30
N HIS A 76 -1.26 9.49 -10.71
CA HIS A 76 -2.04 10.33 -9.81
C HIS A 76 -2.78 9.53 -8.74
N LYS A 77 -3.00 8.24 -8.98
CA LYS A 77 -3.65 7.34 -8.02
C LYS A 77 -2.68 6.66 -7.06
N PHE A 78 -1.37 6.73 -7.32
CA PHE A 78 -0.38 6.27 -6.35
C PHE A 78 -0.50 7.08 -5.06
N ILE A 79 -0.13 6.47 -3.94
CA ILE A 79 -0.31 7.07 -2.61
C ILE A 79 1.05 7.21 -1.96
N THR A 80 1.36 8.39 -1.43
CA THR A 80 2.63 8.58 -0.71
C THR A 80 2.56 7.88 0.66
N PRO A 81 3.71 7.44 1.22
CA PRO A 81 3.75 6.85 2.55
C PRO A 81 3.13 7.72 3.65
N HIS A 82 3.27 9.04 3.53
CA HIS A 82 2.67 9.99 4.47
C HIS A 82 1.14 9.97 4.38
N GLU A 83 0.57 10.09 3.17
CA GLU A 83 -0.89 10.03 2.98
C GLU A 83 -1.47 8.72 3.48
N LEU A 84 -0.81 7.59 3.22
CA LEU A 84 -1.27 6.30 3.73
C LEU A 84 -1.23 6.25 5.27
N THR A 85 -0.17 6.80 5.87
CA THR A 85 -0.05 6.91 7.34
C THR A 85 -1.14 7.80 7.93
N ASP A 86 -1.52 8.88 7.26
CA ASP A 86 -2.63 9.73 7.67
C ASP A 86 -3.96 8.95 7.65
N TYR A 87 -4.23 8.21 6.57
CA TYR A 87 -5.43 7.34 6.50
C TYR A 87 -5.44 6.27 7.59
N LEU A 88 -4.30 5.66 7.91
CA LEU A 88 -4.19 4.70 9.00
C LEU A 88 -4.53 5.37 10.34
N THR A 89 -3.92 6.52 10.61
CA THR A 89 -4.10 7.27 11.87
C THR A 89 -5.54 7.70 12.08
N LEU A 90 -6.19 8.24 11.04
CA LEU A 90 -7.61 8.62 11.07
C LEU A 90 -8.55 7.46 11.41
N ASN A 91 -8.10 6.22 11.17
CA ASN A 91 -8.86 5.01 11.41
C ASN A 91 -8.40 4.23 12.65
N GLY A 92 -7.70 4.89 13.58
CA GLY A 92 -7.26 4.31 14.85
C GLY A 92 -6.19 3.22 14.68
N MET A 93 -5.44 3.28 13.57
CA MET A 93 -4.31 2.39 13.31
C MET A 93 -3.00 3.15 13.57
N HIS A 94 -2.06 2.51 14.24
CA HIS A 94 -0.69 2.99 14.41
C HIS A 94 0.22 2.30 13.40
N ASN A 95 0.93 3.07 12.58
CA ASN A 95 1.93 2.54 11.65
C ASN A 95 3.19 2.12 12.43
N ILE A 96 3.52 0.82 12.44
CA ILE A 96 4.65 0.25 13.18
C ILE A 96 5.93 0.36 12.36
N ASP A 97 5.89 -0.05 11.09
CA ASP A 97 7.06 -0.09 10.23
C ASP A 97 6.69 0.03 8.75
N THR A 98 7.62 0.55 7.96
CA THR A 98 7.48 0.71 6.52
C THR A 98 8.82 0.50 5.83
N ALA A 99 8.85 -0.36 4.82
CA ALA A 99 10.02 -0.67 4.02
C ALA A 99 9.67 -0.63 2.52
N GLY A 100 10.66 -0.35 1.68
CA GLY A 100 10.52 -0.45 0.23
C GLY A 100 11.00 -1.80 -0.28
N MET A 101 10.54 -2.22 -1.45
CA MET A 101 11.02 -3.41 -2.16
C MET A 101 11.91 -2.99 -3.33
N SER A 102 13.17 -3.43 -3.28
CA SER A 102 14.17 -3.15 -4.31
C SER A 102 14.60 -4.43 -5.02
N TYR A 103 14.74 -4.36 -6.35
CA TYR A 103 15.31 -5.43 -7.15
C TYR A 103 16.81 -5.27 -7.26
N MET A 104 17.58 -6.31 -6.95
CA MET A 104 19.03 -6.36 -7.13
C MET A 104 19.36 -7.05 -8.47
N PRO A 105 19.76 -6.32 -9.52
CA PRO A 105 19.96 -6.91 -10.85
C PRO A 105 21.07 -7.95 -10.90
N LEU A 106 22.12 -7.79 -10.09
CA LEU A 106 23.27 -8.69 -10.05
C LEU A 106 22.91 -10.10 -9.53
N THR A 107 21.92 -10.19 -8.65
CA THR A 107 21.51 -11.47 -8.03
C THR A 107 20.15 -11.94 -8.51
N GLY A 108 19.40 -11.09 -9.22
CA GLY A 108 18.02 -11.34 -9.64
C GLY A 108 17.03 -11.44 -8.47
N LYS A 109 17.37 -10.89 -7.30
CA LYS A 109 16.56 -11.03 -6.07
C LYS A 109 15.89 -9.72 -5.67
N TRP A 110 14.70 -9.84 -5.11
CA TRP A 110 14.01 -8.75 -4.42
C TRP A 110 14.37 -8.76 -2.94
N ASN A 111 14.60 -7.58 -2.37
CA ASN A 111 14.87 -7.40 -0.95
C ASN A 111 14.10 -6.22 -0.38
N LEU A 112 13.77 -6.32 0.91
CA LEU A 112 13.37 -5.17 1.71
C LEU A 112 14.50 -4.15 1.75
N SER A 113 14.13 -2.88 1.73
CA SER A 113 15.03 -1.75 1.64
C SER A 113 14.45 -0.56 2.40
N LYS A 114 15.30 0.42 2.70
CA LYS A 114 14.86 1.71 3.26
C LYS A 114 14.39 2.69 2.19
N ASP A 115 14.50 2.32 0.91
CA ASP A 115 14.17 3.18 -0.21
C ASP A 115 12.69 3.03 -0.57
N LEU A 116 11.87 3.97 -0.12
CA LEU A 116 10.44 4.01 -0.43
C LEU A 116 10.15 4.67 -1.79
N GLY A 117 11.17 4.97 -2.59
CA GLY A 117 11.04 5.84 -3.76
C GLY A 117 10.20 5.25 -4.90
N VAL A 118 9.93 3.95 -4.92
CA VAL A 118 9.09 3.32 -5.97
C VAL A 118 7.83 2.72 -5.39
N ASN A 119 7.98 1.91 -4.34
CA ASN A 119 6.93 1.17 -3.69
C ASN A 119 7.23 1.09 -2.20
N TYR A 120 6.27 0.61 -1.44
CA TYR A 120 6.45 0.34 -0.02
C TYR A 120 5.49 -0.73 0.45
N ILE A 121 5.93 -1.49 1.45
CA ILE A 121 5.19 -2.45 2.24
C ILE A 121 5.31 -2.03 3.70
N GLY A 122 4.25 -2.20 4.49
CA GLY A 122 4.29 -1.85 5.89
C GLY A 122 3.33 -2.64 6.75
N LEU A 123 3.47 -2.40 8.05
CA LEU A 123 2.70 -3.04 9.11
C LEU A 123 2.09 -1.96 9.99
N ALA A 124 0.78 -2.03 10.18
CA ALA A 124 0.05 -1.19 11.13
C ALA A 124 -0.71 -2.05 12.15
N GLN A 125 -0.92 -1.52 13.34
CA GLN A 125 -1.69 -2.16 14.39
C GLN A 125 -2.90 -1.31 14.78
N LYS A 126 -4.05 -1.94 14.96
CA LYS A 126 -5.23 -1.28 15.51
C LYS A 126 -5.00 -0.98 16.99
N GLN A 127 -5.14 0.28 17.38
CA GLN A 127 -5.03 0.67 18.79
C GLN A 127 -6.14 0.01 19.61
N TYR A 128 -5.85 -0.27 20.89
CA TYR A 128 -6.88 -0.59 21.86
C TYR A 128 -7.65 0.69 22.19
N ASP A 129 -8.96 0.55 22.40
CA ASP A 129 -9.82 1.62 22.90
C ASP A 129 -9.45 2.01 24.35
#